data_AF-A0AAD0P5M0-F1
#
_entry.id   AF-A0AAD0P5M0-F1
#
_cell.length_a   1.000
_cell.length_b   1.000
_cell.length_c   1.000
_cell.angle_alpha   90.00
_cell.angle_beta   90.00
_cell.angle_gamma   90.00
#
_symmetry.space_group_name_H-M   'P 1'
#
loop_
_entity.id
_entity.type
_entity.pdbx_description
1 polymer ?
#
loop_
_entity_poly.entity_id
_entity_poly.type
_entity_poly.pdbx_seq_one_letter_code
_entity_poly.pdbx_strand_id
1 'polypeptide(L)'
;MTKKKEDQSSEEQSEAVKVSGDTVLNENKSDPDTAGTSEPNEVKTAISLKSIVLKGTLSQKTGPHTLFIGSRIVNFKDGEAEVQEDLAEELENGGYIE
;
A
#
# COMPACT_ATOMS: atom_id res chain seq x y z
N MET A 1 22.25 -46.62 -12.44
CA MET A 1 23.10 -45.63 -13.12
C MET A 1 22.22 -44.65 -13.88
N THR A 2 21.96 -43.48 -13.31
CA THR A 2 21.29 -42.35 -13.98
C THR A 2 22.22 -41.14 -13.89
N LYS A 3 22.46 -40.51 -15.04
CA LYS A 3 23.44 -39.45 -15.29
C LYS A 3 22.90 -38.05 -14.93
N LYS A 4 23.81 -37.21 -14.42
CA LYS A 4 24.06 -35.76 -14.66
C LYS A 4 22.90 -34.81 -15.00
N LYS A 5 22.90 -33.64 -14.33
CA LYS A 5 23.13 -32.28 -14.88
C LYS A 5 23.04 -31.26 -13.73
N GLU A 6 24.14 -30.64 -13.32
CA GLU A 6 24.84 -29.46 -13.87
C GLU A 6 24.41 -28.14 -13.19
N ASP A 7 25.37 -27.56 -12.47
CA ASP A 7 25.49 -26.16 -12.04
C ASP A 7 25.18 -25.12 -13.13
N GLN A 8 24.74 -23.94 -12.68
CA GLN A 8 25.10 -22.58 -13.16
C GLN A 8 24.19 -21.59 -12.40
N SER A 9 24.66 -20.89 -11.37
CA SER A 9 25.52 -19.69 -11.42
C SER A 9 25.13 -18.70 -12.53
N SER A 10 24.54 -17.59 -12.13
CA SER A 10 24.43 -16.37 -12.92
C SER A 10 24.48 -15.18 -11.97
N GLU A 11 25.70 -14.72 -11.71
CA GLU A 11 26.03 -13.33 -11.41
C GLU A 11 25.63 -12.48 -12.62
N GLU A 12 24.82 -11.45 -12.43
CA GLU A 12 24.87 -10.27 -13.31
C GLU A 12 24.97 -9.00 -12.47
N GLN A 13 26.05 -8.30 -12.75
CA GLN A 13 26.53 -7.10 -12.11
C GLN A 13 25.67 -5.92 -12.56
N SER A 14 25.13 -5.16 -11.61
CA SER A 14 24.48 -3.88 -11.93
C SER A 14 25.56 -2.79 -12.03
N GLU A 15 25.88 -2.38 -13.26
CA GLU A 15 26.75 -1.25 -13.55
C GLU A 15 26.18 0.07 -13.01
N ALA A 16 27.04 0.79 -12.28
CA ALA A 16 26.77 2.10 -11.73
C ALA A 16 26.98 3.17 -12.81
N VAL A 17 25.90 3.85 -13.24
CA VAL A 17 26.01 5.05 -14.07
C VAL A 17 25.98 6.28 -13.17
N LYS A 18 27.17 6.84 -12.91
CA LYS A 18 27.32 8.17 -12.30
C LYS A 18 27.32 9.21 -13.41
N VAL A 19 26.23 9.93 -13.57
CA VAL A 19 26.20 11.17 -14.36
C VAL A 19 26.50 12.34 -13.43
N SER A 20 27.72 12.87 -13.55
CA SER A 20 28.08 14.19 -13.09
C SER A 20 27.59 15.22 -14.10
N GLY A 21 26.85 16.23 -13.64
CA GLY A 21 26.38 17.34 -14.44
C GLY A 21 26.35 18.61 -13.59
N ASP A 22 27.49 19.29 -13.56
CA ASP A 22 27.72 20.61 -13.01
C ASP A 22 26.79 21.64 -13.70
N THR A 23 26.01 22.43 -12.97
CA THR A 23 25.47 23.70 -13.50
C THR A 23 24.86 24.63 -12.43
N VAL A 24 25.57 25.74 -12.21
CA VAL A 24 25.14 27.13 -11.90
C VAL A 24 24.44 27.44 -10.56
N LEU A 25 25.22 28.04 -9.66
CA LEU A 25 24.75 28.96 -8.61
C LEU A 25 23.98 30.12 -9.26
N ASN A 26 22.67 30.22 -9.00
CA ASN A 26 21.91 31.44 -9.27
C ASN A 26 21.49 32.06 -7.93
N GLU A 27 22.21 33.09 -7.50
CA GLU A 27 21.80 33.98 -6.41
C GLU A 27 20.52 34.71 -6.83
N ASN A 28 19.38 34.32 -6.29
CA ASN A 28 18.18 35.15 -6.32
C ASN A 28 17.97 35.76 -4.93
N LYS A 29 18.52 36.96 -4.72
CA LYS A 29 18.08 37.83 -3.63
C LYS A 29 16.67 38.31 -3.96
N SER A 30 15.71 37.95 -3.13
CA SER A 30 14.40 38.59 -3.09
C SER A 30 13.82 38.38 -1.68
N ASP A 31 14.05 39.35 -0.79
CA ASP A 31 12.99 39.71 0.16
C ASP A 31 11.90 40.40 -0.68
N PRO A 32 10.61 40.08 -0.50
CA PRO A 32 9.90 40.70 0.61
C PRO A 32 8.68 39.93 1.17
N ASP A 33 8.18 40.53 2.25
CA ASP A 33 6.78 40.59 2.67
C ASP A 33 6.10 39.41 3.38
N THR A 34 5.65 39.78 4.57
CA THR A 34 4.62 39.20 5.42
C THR A 34 3.45 38.60 4.62
N ALA A 35 3.50 37.29 4.40
CA ALA A 35 2.33 36.51 4.05
C ALA A 35 1.81 35.84 5.32
N GLY A 36 0.68 36.31 5.83
CA GLY A 36 -0.04 35.62 6.90
C GLY A 36 -0.28 34.18 6.48
N THR A 37 0.30 33.25 7.23
CA THR A 37 0.00 31.83 7.16
C THR A 37 -1.46 31.65 7.55
N SER A 38 -2.36 31.76 6.57
CA SER A 38 -3.65 31.11 6.70
C SER A 38 -3.34 29.62 6.58
N GLU A 39 -3.14 28.96 7.72
CA GLU A 39 -3.06 27.52 7.76
C GLU A 39 -4.29 26.97 7.02
N PRO A 40 -4.12 26.04 6.07
CA PRO A 40 -5.27 25.34 5.52
C PRO A 40 -5.92 24.62 6.69
N ASN A 41 -7.15 25.03 7.02
CA ASN A 41 -7.95 24.33 8.01
C ASN A 41 -8.29 22.96 7.40
N GLU A 42 -7.37 22.01 7.53
CA GLU A 42 -7.59 20.60 7.25
C GLU A 42 -8.71 20.18 8.19
N VAL A 43 -9.94 20.14 7.66
CA VAL A 43 -11.03 19.39 8.27
C VAL A 43 -10.58 17.93 8.18
N LYS A 44 -9.82 17.47 9.19
CA LYS A 44 -9.53 16.06 9.42
C LYS A 44 -10.84 15.40 9.78
N THR A 45 -11.62 15.05 8.76
CA THR A 45 -12.71 14.09 8.90
C THR A 45 -12.04 12.77 9.26
N ALA A 46 -11.94 12.48 10.55
CA ALA A 46 -11.37 11.24 11.04
C ALA A 46 -12.22 10.09 10.50
N ILE A 47 -11.68 9.37 9.51
CA ILE A 47 -12.28 8.14 8.99
C ILE A 47 -11.95 7.03 9.98
N SER A 48 -12.97 6.56 10.70
CA SER A 48 -12.87 5.40 11.57
C SER A 48 -12.80 4.13 10.73
N LEU A 49 -11.77 3.31 10.98
CA LEU A 49 -11.58 2.00 10.37
C LEU A 49 -11.78 0.90 11.41
N LYS A 50 -12.36 -0.22 10.97
CA LYS A 50 -12.57 -1.43 11.75
C LYS A 50 -11.79 -2.57 11.11
N SER A 51 -11.01 -3.27 11.92
CA SER A 51 -10.35 -4.51 11.52
C SER A 51 -11.37 -5.64 11.47
N ILE A 52 -11.32 -6.43 10.40
CA ILE A 52 -12.26 -7.53 10.10
C ILE A 52 -11.51 -8.76 9.65
N VAL A 53 -12.10 -9.94 9.87
CA VAL A 53 -11.50 -11.22 9.48
C VAL A 53 -12.46 -12.01 8.59
N LEU A 54 -11.98 -12.48 7.43
CA LEU A 54 -12.74 -13.39 6.56
C LEU A 54 -13.19 -14.62 7.33
N LYS A 55 -14.40 -15.07 7.08
CA LYS A 55 -14.93 -16.32 7.63
C LYS A 55 -14.28 -17.53 6.95
N GLY A 56 -13.92 -18.55 7.71
CA GLY A 56 -13.37 -19.81 7.18
C GLY A 56 -12.32 -20.45 8.08
N THR A 57 -11.65 -21.49 7.58
CA THR A 57 -10.52 -22.09 8.31
C THR A 57 -9.24 -21.27 8.11
N LEU A 58 -8.27 -21.39 9.03
CA LEU A 58 -6.98 -20.69 8.92
C LEU A 58 -6.29 -20.93 7.56
N SER A 59 -6.32 -22.17 7.08
CA SER A 59 -5.76 -22.56 5.79
C SER A 59 -6.45 -21.93 4.58
N GLN A 60 -7.75 -21.63 4.68
CA GLN A 60 -8.50 -20.95 3.62
C GLN A 60 -8.23 -19.45 3.61
N LYS A 61 -8.02 -18.86 4.79
CA LYS A 61 -7.76 -17.42 4.96
C LYS A 61 -6.34 -17.02 4.55
N THR A 62 -5.37 -17.92 4.65
CA THR A 62 -3.97 -17.64 4.32
C THR A 62 -3.82 -17.17 2.87
N GLY A 63 -2.99 -16.16 2.64
CA GLY A 63 -2.74 -15.57 1.33
C GLY A 63 -3.64 -14.38 1.00
N PRO A 64 -3.52 -13.85 -0.23
CA PRO A 64 -4.33 -12.73 -0.69
C PRO A 64 -5.73 -13.17 -1.09
N HIS A 65 -6.74 -12.42 -0.66
CA HIS A 65 -8.13 -12.61 -1.09
C HIS A 65 -8.76 -11.28 -1.46
N THR A 66 -9.66 -11.28 -2.43
CA THR A 66 -10.37 -10.08 -2.87
C THR A 66 -11.87 -10.36 -2.91
N LEU A 67 -12.65 -9.47 -2.31
CA LEU A 67 -14.10 -9.51 -2.33
C LEU A 67 -14.64 -8.27 -3.05
N PHE A 68 -15.61 -8.50 -3.94
CA PHE A 68 -16.33 -7.45 -4.65
C PHE A 68 -17.75 -7.36 -4.06
N ILE A 69 -18.07 -6.20 -3.47
CA ILE A 69 -19.40 -5.92 -2.89
C ILE A 69 -19.92 -4.63 -3.50
N GLY A 70 -20.94 -4.74 -4.34
CA GLY A 70 -21.47 -3.60 -5.10
C GLY A 70 -20.38 -2.96 -5.95
N SER A 71 -20.06 -1.69 -5.67
CA SER A 71 -19.00 -0.92 -6.32
C SER A 71 -17.68 -0.89 -5.51
N ARG A 72 -17.62 -1.58 -4.38
CA ARG A 72 -16.49 -1.59 -3.45
C ARG A 72 -15.68 -2.87 -3.61
N ILE A 73 -14.37 -2.75 -3.41
CA ILE A 73 -13.42 -3.85 -3.45
C ILE A 73 -12.70 -3.91 -2.10
N VAL A 74 -12.70 -5.08 -1.47
CA VAL A 74 -11.97 -5.30 -0.21
C VAL A 74 -10.89 -6.34 -0.47
N ASN A 75 -9.66 -5.98 -0.12
CA ASN A 75 -8.53 -6.88 -0.20
C ASN A 75 -8.17 -7.34 1.21
N PHE A 76 -8.13 -8.64 1.40
CA PHE A 76 -7.70 -9.27 2.63
C PHE A 76 -6.30 -9.82 2.46
N LYS A 77 -5.52 -9.72 3.52
CA LYS A 77 -4.20 -10.34 3.63
C LYS A 77 -4.26 -11.33 4.79
N ASP A 78 -4.06 -12.60 4.48
CA ASP A 78 -4.10 -13.69 5.48
C ASP A 78 -5.41 -13.73 6.28
N GLY A 79 -6.51 -13.31 5.63
CA GLY A 79 -7.84 -13.24 6.22
C GLY A 79 -8.20 -11.88 6.80
N GLU A 80 -7.27 -10.96 6.96
CA GLU A 80 -7.51 -9.69 7.66
C GLU A 80 -7.61 -8.51 6.68
N ALA A 81 -8.48 -7.54 6.99
CA ALA A 81 -8.58 -6.26 6.30
C ALA A 81 -9.02 -5.15 7.26
N GLU A 82 -8.79 -3.90 6.88
CA GLU A 82 -9.34 -2.72 7.55
C GLU A 82 -10.29 -2.01 6.60
N VAL A 83 -11.51 -1.79 7.06
CA VAL A 83 -12.58 -1.15 6.28
C VAL A 83 -13.35 -0.15 7.13
N GLN A 84 -14.16 0.70 6.50
CA GLN A 84 -15.08 1.56 7.22
C GLN A 84 -16.17 0.75 7.94
N GLU A 85 -16.71 1.31 9.02
CA GLU A 85 -17.69 0.63 9.88
C GLU A 85 -18.95 0.19 9.12
N ASP A 86 -19.46 1.02 8.21
CA ASP A 86 -20.61 0.71 7.35
C ASP A 86 -20.37 -0.53 6.48
N LEU A 87 -19.15 -0.65 5.91
CA LEU A 87 -18.77 -1.79 5.09
C LEU A 87 -18.52 -3.04 5.93
N ALA A 88 -17.97 -2.90 7.14
CA ALA A 88 -17.81 -4.01 8.06
C ALA A 88 -19.18 -4.62 8.44
N GLU A 89 -20.17 -3.79 8.75
CA GLU A 89 -21.53 -4.25 9.02
C GLU A 89 -22.17 -4.95 7.81
N GLU A 90 -21.97 -4.43 6.60
CA GLU A 90 -22.45 -5.07 5.36
C GLU A 90 -21.81 -6.46 5.15
N LEU A 91 -20.49 -6.57 5.39
CA LEU A 91 -19.74 -7.81 5.29
C LEU A 91 -20.18 -8.85 6.33
N GLU A 92 -20.43 -8.41 7.56
CA GLU A 92 -20.87 -9.25 8.68
C GLU A 92 -22.28 -9.78 8.42
N ASN A 93 -23.20 -8.91 8.01
CA ASN A 93 -24.57 -9.27 7.64
C ASN A 93 -24.63 -10.20 6.41
N GLY A 94 -23.69 -10.05 5.48
CA GLY A 94 -23.52 -10.95 4.34
C GLY A 94 -22.89 -12.30 4.70
N GLY A 95 -22.38 -12.46 5.92
CA GLY A 95 -21.73 -13.67 6.40
C GLY A 95 -20.35 -13.93 5.81
N TYR A 96 -19.69 -12.89 5.28
CA TYR A 96 -18.35 -12.97 4.68
C TYR A 96 -17.23 -12.92 5.73
N ILE A 97 -17.49 -12.29 6.88
CA ILE A 97 -16.53 -12.07 7.95
C ILE A 97 -17.03 -12.60 9.30
N GLU A 98 -16.12 -12.69 10.26
CA GLU A 98 -16.36 -13.05 11.68
C GLU A 98 -15.60 -12.13 12.64
#